data_AF-A0A371RKU5-F1
#
_entry.id   AF-A0A371RKU5-F1
#
_cell.length_a   1.000
_cell.length_b   1.000
_cell.length_c   1.000
_cell.angle_alpha   90.00
_cell.angle_beta   90.00
_cell.angle_gamma   90.00
#
_symmetry.space_group_name_H-M   'P 1'
#
loop_
_entity.id
_entity.type
_entity.pdbx_description
1 polymer ?
#
loop_
_entity_poly.entity_id
_entity_poly.type
_entity_poly.pdbx_seq_one_letter_code
_entity_poly.pdbx_strand_id
1 'polypeptide(L)'
;MVAEDPTHPHSAQDADDDRSVVVPISARHGDDPRGAESDTARRAFLEDDNDPLPWPRRARKVQRISQMLAFTIPVCWMIAWPIGSMLANEQVTGVWALKFGYSLDVVLWAATAGICIRLIGYVLSLALRLEASAQQLVSGHSGRSFADLTPGSVSALNDEIDQALSRLAEAESLIRQQVRAIGNAGEALGAGTARSAARLEQERNALIALTEEMNREADRFAEKIAERSQAAADEHAGLEDRLADRGREFDSQINRFESVSAQSLDRFEELARAMEERSAALRNASEEATEHQTSLTNRLEENAARIHAAQEELANQSAKLETLMRDQRRRADRLAQVVTEQASRVVAPRQKPVTPPSPQAAAPTPTPPPAPVEPEPMALKDRPKEKHRWKDILAKVEEANPAPLVKPIKQAEEDIPIPPTPPAPKPTAFPREPIMRATQGLVTPKIDPAPAPSAPVRPAEPAPAPKPAPEKPSMEASPAPNMDVLDRLVVRIQNYSLVLQTQLFGGPSHEDLDRFEAGERQIFAKALIARDQDTLRARIQAELNQNAVFRERTNEFLRDFDTILEPLSAEAGGADAIQTYLTSPLGRLYMLTGSAAGHFD
;
A
#
# COMPACT_ATOMS: atom_id res chain seq x y z
N MET A 1 -18.94 67.66 -16.70
CA MET A 1 -17.60 67.54 -16.07
C MET A 1 -17.00 66.24 -16.60
N VAL A 2 -16.44 66.07 -17.81
CA VAL A 2 -15.79 66.90 -18.84
C VAL A 2 -14.60 67.71 -18.35
N ALA A 3 -13.41 67.21 -18.67
CA ALA A 3 -12.24 67.99 -19.05
C ALA A 3 -11.38 67.12 -20.01
N GLU A 4 -11.54 67.38 -21.31
CA GLU A 4 -10.54 67.21 -22.37
C GLU A 4 -9.31 68.10 -22.03
N ASP A 5 -8.07 67.87 -22.49
CA ASP A 5 -7.50 68.13 -23.83
C ASP A 5 -5.95 68.34 -23.61
N PRO A 6 -5.06 68.72 -24.56
CA PRO A 6 -4.65 68.19 -25.87
C PRO A 6 -3.11 68.11 -26.11
N THR A 7 -2.74 67.75 -27.36
CA THR A 7 -1.64 68.28 -28.23
C THR A 7 -0.19 67.71 -28.21
N HIS A 8 0.13 66.90 -29.24
CA HIS A 8 1.10 67.08 -30.39
C HIS A 8 2.32 68.05 -30.28
N PRO A 9 3.40 67.98 -31.13
CA PRO A 9 3.47 67.50 -32.54
C PRO A 9 4.77 66.82 -33.06
N HIS A 10 4.74 66.52 -34.37
CA HIS A 10 5.82 66.19 -35.34
C HIS A 10 7.05 67.13 -35.39
N SER A 11 8.20 66.58 -35.79
CA SER A 11 9.22 67.10 -36.76
C SER A 11 10.30 65.99 -36.94
N ALA A 12 10.57 65.41 -38.12
CA ALA A 12 11.16 65.94 -39.35
C ALA A 12 12.69 66.17 -39.27
N GLN A 13 13.39 65.50 -40.20
CA GLN A 13 14.42 66.07 -41.09
C GLN A 13 15.93 65.93 -40.77
N ASP A 14 16.66 65.78 -41.90
CA ASP A 14 18.10 65.92 -42.20
C ASP A 14 19.02 64.70 -41.93
N ALA A 15 19.58 63.99 -42.93
CA ALA A 15 20.28 64.35 -44.17
C ALA A 15 21.77 64.69 -43.98
N ASP A 16 22.58 64.07 -44.85
CA ASP A 16 23.97 64.35 -45.23
C ASP A 16 25.13 64.05 -44.26
N ASP A 17 26.11 63.28 -44.77
CA ASP A 17 27.49 63.71 -45.10
C ASP A 17 28.41 62.46 -45.12
N ASP A 18 28.62 61.83 -46.27
CA ASP A 18 29.75 62.05 -47.19
C ASP A 18 31.15 61.90 -46.54
N ARG A 19 31.93 60.90 -46.99
CA ARG A 19 33.40 60.94 -47.15
C ARG A 19 33.99 59.63 -47.70
N SER A 20 34.13 59.64 -49.02
CA SER A 20 35.38 59.34 -49.77
C SER A 20 36.18 58.07 -49.39
N VAL A 21 35.94 56.99 -50.13
CA VAL A 21 36.91 55.90 -50.31
C VAL A 21 37.88 56.31 -51.42
N VAL A 22 39.11 56.69 -51.03
CA VAL A 22 40.22 56.95 -51.95
C VAL A 22 40.82 55.62 -52.40
N VAL A 23 40.71 55.36 -53.70
CA VAL A 23 41.45 54.32 -54.43
C VAL A 23 42.78 54.91 -54.90
N PRO A 24 43.94 54.30 -54.60
CA PRO A 24 45.13 54.50 -55.41
C PRO A 24 45.30 53.34 -56.40
N ILE A 25 45.12 53.67 -57.68
CA ILE A 25 45.67 52.96 -58.84
C ILE A 25 47.08 53.50 -59.09
N SER A 26 48.08 52.62 -59.13
CA SER A 26 49.35 52.67 -59.90
C SER A 26 50.40 51.81 -59.19
N ALA A 27 51.32 51.09 -59.83
CA ALA A 27 51.59 50.91 -61.23
C ALA A 27 52.30 49.56 -61.42
N ARG A 28 52.01 48.98 -62.57
CA ARG A 28 52.67 47.86 -63.20
C ARG A 28 54.11 48.25 -63.56
N HIS A 29 55.10 47.61 -62.95
CA HIS A 29 56.44 47.53 -63.51
C HIS A 29 56.88 46.07 -63.43
N GLY A 30 57.02 45.45 -64.60
CA GLY A 30 57.55 44.11 -64.72
C GLY A 30 59.05 44.13 -64.58
N ASP A 31 59.58 43.13 -63.88
CA ASP A 31 60.78 42.41 -64.26
C ASP A 31 60.79 41.10 -63.46
N ASP A 32 60.66 40.01 -64.19
CA ASP A 32 60.97 38.63 -63.80
C ASP A 32 62.25 38.30 -64.62
N PRO A 33 63.16 37.36 -64.27
CA PRO A 33 62.98 36.29 -63.30
C PRO A 33 64.28 35.80 -62.58
N ARG A 34 64.12 34.79 -61.71
CA ARG A 34 65.12 33.76 -61.33
C ARG A 34 66.36 34.22 -60.55
N GLY A 35 66.38 33.94 -59.24
CA GLY A 35 67.65 33.75 -58.55
C GLY A 35 67.72 33.94 -57.03
N ALA A 36 66.62 34.19 -56.32
CA ALA A 36 66.69 34.49 -54.88
C ALA A 36 65.57 33.88 -54.03
N GLU A 37 64.90 32.81 -54.50
CA GLU A 37 63.67 32.29 -53.89
C GLU A 37 63.89 31.29 -52.73
N SER A 38 65.13 30.91 -52.40
CA SER A 38 65.38 29.92 -51.32
C SER A 38 65.77 30.51 -49.96
N ASP A 39 66.22 31.77 -49.88
CA ASP A 39 66.70 32.36 -48.62
C ASP A 39 65.73 33.38 -48.00
N THR A 40 64.87 34.04 -48.79
CA THR A 40 63.83 34.94 -48.28
C THR A 40 62.62 34.19 -47.73
N ALA A 41 62.25 33.05 -48.31
CA ALA A 41 61.20 32.18 -47.76
C ALA A 41 61.60 31.51 -46.44
N ARG A 42 62.91 31.33 -46.18
CA ARG A 42 63.43 30.76 -44.94
C ARG A 42 63.66 31.80 -43.83
N ARG A 43 63.90 33.07 -44.17
CA ARG A 43 63.92 34.18 -43.20
C ARG A 43 62.52 34.70 -42.85
N ALA A 44 61.57 34.69 -43.77
CA ALA A 44 60.19 35.11 -43.48
C ALA A 44 59.45 34.19 -42.48
N PHE A 45 59.95 32.98 -42.22
CA PHE A 45 59.32 32.03 -41.29
C PHE A 45 59.92 32.05 -39.86
N LEU A 46 61.00 32.79 -39.63
CA LEU A 46 61.66 32.89 -38.31
C LEU A 46 61.64 34.32 -37.73
N GLU A 47 61.01 35.26 -38.42
CA GLU A 47 61.03 36.69 -38.07
C GLU A 47 59.61 37.29 -37.96
N ASP A 48 58.61 36.48 -37.56
CA ASP A 48 57.21 36.91 -37.34
C ASP A 48 56.60 36.39 -36.02
N ASP A 49 57.42 36.25 -34.96
CA ASP A 49 56.92 35.89 -33.63
C ASP A 49 57.34 36.85 -32.50
N ASN A 50 58.11 37.89 -32.84
CA ASN A 50 58.58 38.90 -31.87
C ASN A 50 58.13 40.33 -32.14
N ASP A 51 57.31 40.57 -33.17
CA ASP A 51 56.58 41.82 -33.26
C ASP A 51 55.51 41.83 -32.14
N PRO A 52 55.59 42.75 -31.16
CA PRO A 52 54.59 42.84 -30.12
C PRO A 52 53.27 43.27 -30.78
N LEU A 53 52.48 42.27 -31.18
CA LEU A 53 51.11 42.46 -31.65
C LEU A 53 50.46 43.51 -30.76
N PRO A 54 49.89 44.59 -31.34
CA PRO A 54 49.46 45.74 -30.57
C PRO A 54 48.56 45.25 -29.45
N TRP A 55 48.96 45.52 -28.20
CA TRP A 55 48.29 45.16 -26.94
C TRP A 55 46.75 45.12 -27.00
N PRO A 56 46.03 46.06 -27.66
CA PRO A 56 44.57 45.99 -27.82
C PRO A 56 44.05 44.73 -28.53
N ARG A 57 44.82 44.11 -29.43
CA ARG A 57 44.45 42.86 -30.09
C ARG A 57 44.62 41.65 -29.16
N ARG A 58 45.67 41.64 -28.32
CA ARG A 58 45.90 40.57 -27.33
C ARG A 58 44.82 40.55 -26.24
N ALA A 59 44.45 41.72 -25.71
CA ALA A 59 43.38 41.82 -24.70
C ALA A 59 42.02 41.31 -25.21
N ARG A 60 41.65 41.63 -26.46
CA ARG A 60 40.42 41.11 -27.08
C ARG A 60 40.47 39.61 -27.34
N LYS A 61 41.64 39.06 -27.72
CA LYS A 61 41.82 37.62 -27.88
C LYS A 61 41.67 36.89 -26.55
N VAL A 62 42.32 37.35 -25.48
CA VAL A 62 42.20 36.77 -24.14
C VAL A 62 40.75 36.80 -23.64
N GLN A 63 40.04 37.91 -23.84
CA GLN A 63 38.64 38.02 -23.45
C GLN A 63 37.75 37.01 -24.19
N ARG A 64 37.90 36.87 -25.51
CA ARG A 64 37.15 35.87 -26.30
C ARG A 64 37.49 34.44 -25.90
N ILE A 65 38.77 34.13 -25.67
CA ILE A 65 39.21 32.81 -25.23
C ILE A 65 38.59 32.47 -23.87
N SER A 66 38.58 33.41 -22.91
CA SER A 66 37.94 33.18 -21.61
C SER A 66 36.42 32.96 -21.72
N GLN A 67 35.75 33.68 -22.63
CA GLN A 67 34.31 33.52 -22.88
C GLN A 67 34.00 32.16 -23.49
N MET A 68 34.82 31.69 -24.43
CA MET A 68 34.67 30.35 -24.97
C MET A 68 34.92 29.29 -23.90
N LEU A 69 36.01 29.37 -23.14
CA LEU A 69 36.31 28.43 -22.05
C LEU A 69 35.20 28.36 -20.98
N ALA A 70 34.67 29.52 -20.57
CA ALA A 70 33.59 29.60 -19.57
C ALA A 70 32.31 28.87 -20.01
N PHE A 71 32.07 28.73 -21.32
CA PHE A 71 30.91 28.00 -21.85
C PHE A 71 31.26 26.54 -22.15
N THR A 72 32.39 26.27 -22.79
CA THR A 72 32.74 24.93 -23.26
C THR A 72 33.01 23.95 -22.11
N ILE A 73 33.64 24.41 -21.02
CA ILE A 73 33.94 23.53 -19.86
C ILE A 73 32.66 22.99 -19.20
N PRO A 74 31.70 23.82 -18.74
CA PRO A 74 30.50 23.31 -18.09
C PRO A 74 29.61 22.50 -19.04
N VAL A 75 29.52 22.88 -20.33
CA VAL A 75 28.78 22.11 -21.33
C VAL A 75 29.42 20.74 -21.58
N CYS A 76 30.74 20.68 -21.72
CA CYS A 76 31.45 19.41 -21.87
C CYS A 76 31.26 18.52 -20.63
N TRP A 77 31.31 19.11 -19.43
CA TRP A 77 31.07 18.39 -18.19
C TRP A 77 29.63 17.83 -18.09
N MET A 78 28.63 18.65 -18.47
CA MET A 78 27.22 18.25 -18.54
C MET A 78 26.93 17.15 -19.58
N ILE A 79 27.77 16.98 -20.60
CA ILE A 79 27.62 15.93 -21.61
C ILE A 79 28.45 14.70 -21.25
N ALA A 80 29.62 14.88 -20.63
CA ALA A 80 30.51 13.79 -20.24
C ALA A 80 29.97 13.00 -19.04
N TRP A 81 29.32 13.66 -18.08
CA TRP A 81 28.81 13.00 -16.87
C TRP A 81 27.72 11.95 -17.12
N PRO A 82 26.68 12.18 -17.94
CA PRO A 82 25.66 11.18 -18.23
C PRO A 82 26.25 10.02 -19.01
N ILE A 83 27.12 10.31 -19.98
CA ILE A 83 27.83 9.28 -20.77
C ILE A 83 28.70 8.42 -19.85
N GLY A 84 29.44 9.02 -18.93
CA GLY A 84 30.23 8.29 -17.94
C GLY A 84 29.37 7.43 -17.01
N SER A 85 28.27 7.99 -16.49
CA SER A 85 27.34 7.25 -15.63
C SER A 85 26.64 6.11 -16.37
N MET A 86 26.39 6.28 -17.67
CA MET A 86 25.80 5.29 -18.55
C MET A 86 26.76 4.11 -18.76
N LEU A 87 28.03 4.39 -19.09
CA LEU A 87 29.08 3.38 -19.22
C LEU A 87 29.35 2.63 -17.91
N ALA A 88 29.35 3.34 -16.77
CA ALA A 88 29.51 2.72 -15.46
C ALA A 88 28.33 1.80 -15.11
N ASN A 89 27.10 2.23 -15.40
CA ASN A 89 25.90 1.44 -15.14
C ASN A 89 25.80 0.21 -16.07
N GLU A 90 26.26 0.33 -17.32
CA GLU A 90 26.39 -0.81 -18.25
C GLU A 90 27.32 -1.89 -17.69
N GLN A 91 28.46 -1.51 -17.12
CA GLN A 91 29.39 -2.48 -16.51
C GLN A 91 28.80 -3.23 -15.31
N VAL A 92 27.91 -2.59 -14.55
CA VAL A 92 27.33 -3.18 -13.33
C VAL A 92 26.06 -3.98 -13.63
N THR A 93 25.20 -3.49 -14.53
CA THR A 93 23.85 -4.05 -14.72
C THR A 93 23.65 -4.77 -16.05
N GLY A 94 24.55 -4.58 -17.03
CA GLY A 94 24.40 -5.11 -18.39
C GLY A 94 23.24 -4.48 -19.18
N VAL A 95 22.57 -3.45 -18.65
CA VAL A 95 21.43 -2.79 -19.28
C VAL A 95 21.77 -1.33 -19.57
N TRP A 96 21.53 -0.92 -20.82
CA TRP A 96 21.64 0.47 -21.26
C TRP A 96 20.45 1.28 -20.73
N ALA A 97 20.59 1.84 -19.52
CA ALA A 97 19.60 2.74 -18.93
C ALA A 97 20.17 4.15 -18.76
N LEU A 98 19.60 5.11 -19.49
CA LEU A 98 20.01 6.51 -19.42
C LEU A 98 19.28 7.20 -18.24
N LYS A 99 19.93 7.23 -17.07
CA LYS A 99 19.41 7.97 -15.91
C LYS A 99 19.99 9.38 -15.91
N PHE A 100 19.14 10.39 -16.17
CA PHE A 100 19.48 11.79 -15.95
C PHE A 100 19.44 12.09 -14.44
N GLY A 101 20.39 11.56 -13.69
CA GLY A 101 20.52 11.73 -12.23
C GLY A 101 21.18 13.06 -11.85
N TYR A 102 20.82 14.16 -12.48
CA TYR A 102 21.34 15.47 -12.07
C TYR A 102 20.54 15.98 -10.88
N SER A 103 21.16 15.97 -9.70
CA SER A 103 20.65 16.76 -8.59
C SER A 103 20.74 18.25 -8.95
N LEU A 104 19.79 19.04 -8.47
CA LEU A 104 19.75 20.49 -8.69
C LEU A 104 21.06 21.15 -8.24
N ASP A 105 21.68 20.63 -7.17
CA ASP A 105 22.95 21.10 -6.63
C ASP A 105 24.09 21.02 -7.65
N VAL A 106 24.15 19.93 -8.42
CA VAL A 106 25.20 19.73 -9.44
C VAL A 106 25.10 20.78 -10.55
N VAL A 107 23.88 21.10 -10.98
CA VAL A 107 23.64 22.13 -12.01
C VAL A 107 24.02 23.51 -11.48
N LEU A 108 23.71 23.80 -10.21
CA LEU A 108 24.06 25.06 -9.54
C LEU A 108 25.58 25.25 -9.44
N TRP A 109 26.32 24.19 -9.12
CA TRP A 109 27.78 24.22 -9.08
C TRP A 109 28.40 24.49 -10.45
N ALA A 110 27.91 23.84 -11.51
CA ALA A 110 28.40 24.06 -12.87
C ALA A 110 28.15 25.50 -13.35
N ALA A 111 26.97 26.07 -13.04
CA ALA A 111 26.67 27.47 -13.34
C ALA A 111 27.57 28.45 -12.58
N THR A 112 27.80 28.20 -11.29
CA THR A 112 28.66 29.03 -10.44
C THR A 112 30.11 29.03 -10.93
N ALA A 113 30.63 27.86 -11.30
CA ALA A 113 31.98 27.75 -11.87
C ALA A 113 32.13 28.55 -13.17
N GLY A 114 31.14 28.51 -14.06
CA GLY A 114 31.14 29.31 -15.30
C GLY A 114 31.19 30.82 -15.05
N ILE A 115 30.44 31.30 -14.05
CA ILE A 115 30.44 32.72 -13.66
C ILE A 115 31.82 33.15 -13.13
N CYS A 116 32.44 32.34 -12.27
CA CYS A 116 33.77 32.63 -11.72
C CYS A 116 34.85 32.72 -12.81
N ILE A 117 34.86 31.79 -13.77
CA ILE A 117 35.82 31.81 -14.89
C ILE A 117 35.68 33.11 -15.70
N ARG A 118 34.45 33.57 -15.94
CA ARG A 118 34.18 34.82 -16.68
C ARG A 118 34.70 36.05 -15.92
N LEU A 119 34.50 36.09 -14.60
CA LEU A 119 34.99 37.19 -13.75
C LEU A 119 36.52 37.27 -13.75
N ILE A 120 37.20 36.13 -13.62
CA ILE A 120 38.67 36.07 -13.66
C ILE A 120 39.20 36.58 -15.01
N GLY A 121 38.60 36.13 -16.12
CA GLY A 121 38.97 36.60 -17.46
C GLY A 121 38.77 38.11 -17.64
N TYR A 122 37.70 38.67 -17.05
CA TYR A 122 37.44 40.11 -17.07
C TYR A 122 38.51 40.90 -16.30
N VAL A 123 38.84 40.50 -15.07
CA VAL A 123 39.86 41.15 -14.23
C VAL A 123 41.23 41.11 -14.90
N LEU A 124 41.61 39.97 -15.48
CA LEU A 124 42.89 39.83 -16.19
C LEU A 124 42.96 40.74 -17.42
N SER A 125 41.85 40.89 -18.15
CA SER A 125 41.78 41.81 -19.30
C SER A 125 41.93 43.28 -18.90
N LEU A 126 41.45 43.65 -17.71
CA LEU A 126 41.58 44.99 -17.15
C LEU A 126 43.03 45.29 -16.75
N ALA A 127 43.68 44.34 -16.08
CA ALA A 127 45.08 44.47 -15.67
C ALA A 127 46.01 44.69 -16.88
N LEU A 128 45.82 43.93 -17.97
CA LEU A 128 46.60 44.09 -19.19
C LEU A 128 46.38 45.45 -19.89
N ARG A 129 45.18 46.03 -19.77
CA ARG A 129 44.91 47.37 -20.32
C ARG A 129 45.64 48.46 -19.53
N LEU A 130 45.65 48.34 -18.20
CA LEU A 130 46.33 49.29 -17.32
C LEU A 130 47.85 49.29 -17.57
N GLU A 131 48.44 48.11 -17.75
CA GLU A 131 49.87 47.98 -18.04
C GLU A 131 50.23 48.58 -19.41
N ALA A 132 49.41 48.36 -20.43
CA ALA A 132 49.62 48.96 -21.75
C ALA A 132 49.51 50.49 -21.73
N SER A 133 48.57 51.05 -20.97
CA SER A 133 48.46 52.50 -20.78
C SER A 133 49.66 53.08 -20.02
N ALA A 134 50.18 52.36 -19.03
CA ALA A 134 51.38 52.78 -18.30
C ALA A 134 52.62 52.79 -19.22
N GLN A 135 52.77 51.81 -20.11
CA GLN A 135 53.91 51.77 -21.04
C GLN A 135 53.87 52.90 -22.07
N GLN A 136 52.69 53.25 -22.60
CA GLN A 136 52.55 54.37 -23.55
C GLN A 136 52.94 55.73 -22.95
N LEU A 137 52.62 55.95 -21.67
CA LEU A 137 53.02 57.15 -20.94
C LEU A 137 54.54 57.23 -20.76
N VAL A 138 55.21 56.08 -20.60
CA VAL A 138 56.67 56.03 -20.42
C VAL A 138 57.42 56.17 -21.75
N SER A 139 56.90 55.61 -22.86
CA SER A 139 57.59 55.62 -24.15
C SER A 139 57.32 56.87 -25.02
N GLY A 140 56.26 57.63 -24.74
CA GLY A 140 55.80 58.72 -25.59
C GLY A 140 56.59 60.04 -25.51
N HIS A 141 57.61 60.16 -24.66
CA HIS A 141 58.23 61.45 -24.33
C HIS A 141 59.64 61.69 -24.90
N SER A 142 60.13 60.83 -25.79
CA SER A 142 61.48 60.96 -26.35
C SER A 142 61.44 61.22 -27.86
N GLY A 143 61.55 62.50 -28.27
CA GLY A 143 62.13 62.82 -29.58
C GLY A 143 61.35 63.72 -30.56
N ARG A 144 60.29 64.42 -30.16
CA ARG A 144 59.78 65.53 -31.00
C ARG A 144 60.53 66.81 -30.65
N SER A 145 61.39 67.26 -31.57
CA SER A 145 62.24 68.43 -31.38
C SER A 145 61.42 69.71 -31.29
N PHE A 146 61.74 70.49 -30.26
CA PHE A 146 61.13 71.77 -29.85
C PHE A 146 61.16 72.92 -30.88
N ALA A 147 61.64 72.70 -32.10
CA ALA A 147 62.02 73.77 -33.02
C ALA A 147 60.91 74.27 -33.97
N ASP A 148 59.74 73.63 -34.00
CA ASP A 148 58.62 74.00 -34.90
C ASP A 148 57.39 74.55 -34.16
N LEU A 149 57.62 75.11 -32.96
CA LEU A 149 56.60 75.78 -32.16
C LEU A 149 56.26 77.15 -32.78
N THR A 150 55.33 77.15 -33.72
CA THR A 150 54.66 78.37 -34.21
C THR A 150 53.89 79.04 -33.05
N PRO A 151 53.69 80.38 -33.06
CA PRO A 151 52.95 81.10 -32.01
C PRO A 151 51.54 80.54 -31.72
N GLY A 152 50.91 79.88 -32.70
CA GLY A 152 49.63 79.18 -32.52
C GLY A 152 49.72 77.93 -31.65
N SER A 153 50.87 77.22 -31.66
CA SER A 153 51.12 76.09 -30.77
C SER A 153 51.30 76.52 -29.32
N VAL A 154 51.79 77.73 -29.04
CA VAL A 154 51.90 78.27 -27.68
C VAL A 154 50.51 78.65 -27.14
N SER A 155 49.62 79.19 -27.98
CA SER A 155 48.22 79.44 -27.57
C SER A 155 47.45 78.14 -27.38
N ALA A 156 47.59 77.18 -28.29
CA ALA A 156 46.95 75.86 -28.16
C ALA A 156 47.49 75.08 -26.96
N LEU A 157 48.79 75.18 -26.68
CA LEU A 157 49.41 74.60 -25.48
C LEU A 157 48.93 75.33 -24.22
N ASN A 158 48.74 76.65 -24.25
CA ASN A 158 48.20 77.39 -23.11
C ASN A 158 46.74 77.00 -22.85
N ASP A 159 45.92 76.88 -23.90
CA ASP A 159 44.53 76.39 -23.79
C ASP A 159 44.48 74.93 -23.33
N GLU A 160 45.41 74.08 -23.79
CA GLU A 160 45.52 72.68 -23.37
C GLU A 160 46.03 72.56 -21.92
N ILE A 161 46.94 73.43 -21.49
CA ILE A 161 47.39 73.56 -20.09
C ILE A 161 46.24 74.05 -19.22
N ASP A 162 45.48 75.06 -19.63
CA ASP A 162 44.33 75.57 -18.88
C ASP A 162 43.21 74.50 -18.80
N GLN A 163 42.99 73.75 -19.88
CA GLN A 163 42.06 72.62 -19.88
C GLN A 163 42.58 71.45 -19.03
N ALA A 164 43.89 71.18 -19.02
CA ALA A 164 44.51 70.17 -18.17
C ALA A 164 44.46 70.58 -16.70
N LEU A 165 44.68 71.86 -16.37
CA LEU A 165 44.57 72.41 -15.02
C LEU A 165 43.12 72.38 -14.53
N SER A 166 42.15 72.67 -15.40
CA SER A 166 40.72 72.52 -15.11
C SER A 166 40.35 71.07 -14.82
N ARG A 167 40.82 70.12 -15.66
CA ARG A 167 40.64 68.67 -15.42
C ARG A 167 41.37 68.19 -14.19
N LEU A 168 42.52 68.76 -13.86
CA LEU A 168 43.29 68.42 -12.67
C LEU A 168 42.61 68.95 -11.41
N ALA A 169 42.01 70.14 -11.45
CA ALA A 169 41.19 70.68 -10.38
C ALA A 169 39.89 69.86 -10.20
N GLU A 170 39.27 69.42 -11.29
CA GLU A 170 38.12 68.50 -11.26
C GLU A 170 38.52 67.13 -10.68
N ALA A 171 39.65 66.58 -11.12
CA ALA A 171 40.21 65.34 -10.59
C ALA A 171 40.60 65.48 -9.11
N GLU A 172 41.17 66.62 -8.70
CA GLU A 172 41.50 66.89 -7.30
C GLU A 172 40.23 66.99 -6.45
N SER A 173 39.18 67.64 -6.96
CA SER A 173 37.86 67.66 -6.32
C SER A 173 37.29 66.25 -6.15
N LEU A 174 37.35 65.43 -7.20
CA LEU A 174 36.93 64.03 -7.19
C LEU A 174 37.75 63.19 -6.20
N ILE A 175 39.06 63.40 -6.15
CA ILE A 175 39.95 62.71 -5.20
C ILE A 175 39.64 63.15 -3.76
N ARG A 176 39.44 64.45 -3.50
CA ARG A 176 39.04 64.93 -2.16
C ARG A 176 37.68 64.37 -1.76
N GLN A 177 36.74 64.25 -2.70
CA GLN A 177 35.44 63.61 -2.48
C GLN A 177 35.59 62.11 -2.21
N GLN A 178 36.42 61.40 -2.98
CA GLN A 178 36.71 59.98 -2.76
C GLN A 178 37.45 59.74 -1.44
N VAL A 179 38.41 60.58 -1.06
CA VAL A 179 39.12 60.46 0.22
C VAL A 179 38.16 60.70 1.39
N ARG A 180 37.22 61.65 1.28
CA ARG A 180 36.15 61.80 2.27
C ARG A 180 35.20 60.60 2.30
N ALA A 181 34.85 60.06 1.14
CA ALA A 181 34.04 58.85 1.06
C ALA A 181 34.75 57.63 1.67
N ILE A 182 36.06 57.50 1.45
CA ILE A 182 36.92 56.46 2.03
C ILE A 182 37.06 56.67 3.54
N GLY A 183 37.21 57.91 4.02
CA GLY A 183 37.23 58.22 5.45
C GLY A 183 35.92 57.82 6.13
N ASN A 184 34.79 58.24 5.56
CA ASN A 184 33.45 57.88 6.05
C ASN A 184 33.21 56.36 5.96
N ALA A 185 33.68 55.70 4.90
CA ALA A 185 33.61 54.25 4.75
C ALA A 185 34.50 53.53 5.77
N GLY A 186 35.69 54.06 6.07
CA GLY A 186 36.61 53.53 7.09
C GLY A 186 36.03 53.63 8.50
N GLU A 187 35.38 54.75 8.82
CA GLU A 187 34.68 54.94 10.09
C GLU A 187 33.44 54.03 10.20
N ALA A 188 32.67 53.89 9.11
CA ALA A 188 31.56 52.94 9.03
C ALA A 188 32.03 51.48 9.16
N LEU A 189 33.18 51.14 8.57
CA LEU A 189 33.81 49.82 8.70
C LEU A 189 34.32 49.58 10.12
N GLY A 190 34.96 50.56 10.77
CA GLY A 190 35.38 50.46 12.17
C GLY A 190 34.22 50.29 13.15
N ALA A 191 33.13 51.04 12.94
CA ALA A 191 31.90 50.87 13.71
C ALA A 191 31.19 49.54 13.37
N GLY A 192 31.35 49.04 12.15
CA GLY A 192 30.85 47.74 11.71
C GLY A 192 31.63 46.57 12.33
N THR A 193 32.96 46.63 12.36
CA THR A 193 33.80 45.57 12.95
C THR A 193 33.62 45.48 14.46
N ALA A 194 33.48 46.61 15.17
CA ALA A 194 33.15 46.60 16.59
C ALA A 194 31.77 45.97 16.88
N ARG A 195 30.76 46.26 16.04
CA ARG A 195 29.43 45.63 16.14
C ARG A 195 29.47 44.14 15.80
N SER A 196 30.26 43.75 14.80
CA SER A 196 30.45 42.34 14.44
C SER A 196 31.20 41.57 15.53
N ALA A 197 32.19 42.18 16.19
CA ALA A 197 32.89 41.57 17.32
C ALA A 197 31.96 41.38 18.51
N ALA A 198 31.16 42.40 18.87
CA ALA A 198 30.15 42.28 19.94
C ALA A 198 29.08 41.21 19.62
N ARG A 199 28.65 41.13 18.35
CA ARG A 199 27.73 40.08 17.90
C ARG A 199 28.35 38.70 17.96
N LEU A 200 29.62 38.54 17.58
CA LEU A 200 30.34 37.27 17.69
C LEU A 200 30.54 36.84 19.14
N GLU A 201 30.81 37.77 20.06
CA GLU A 201 30.85 37.46 21.49
C GLU A 201 29.48 37.02 22.02
N GLN A 202 28.40 37.69 21.59
CA GLN A 202 27.04 37.30 21.94
C GLN A 202 26.68 35.92 21.38
N GLU A 203 27.01 35.65 20.11
CA GLU A 203 26.78 34.35 19.47
C GLU A 203 27.63 33.26 20.12
N ARG A 204 28.89 33.54 20.45
CA ARG A 204 29.75 32.61 21.20
C ARG A 204 29.15 32.29 22.57
N ASN A 205 28.69 33.28 23.31
CA ASN A 205 28.05 33.06 24.62
C ASN A 205 26.74 32.27 24.48
N ALA A 206 25.96 32.53 23.43
CA ALA A 206 24.77 31.75 23.11
C ALA A 206 25.10 30.29 22.78
N LEU A 207 26.19 30.03 22.04
CA LEU A 207 26.66 28.69 21.72
C LEU A 207 27.16 27.93 22.96
N ILE A 208 27.85 28.62 23.88
CA ILE A 208 28.26 28.03 25.16
C ILE A 208 27.04 27.64 25.98
N ALA A 209 26.05 28.54 26.10
CA ALA A 209 24.80 28.27 26.82
C ALA A 209 24.02 27.10 26.20
N LEU A 210 23.93 27.05 24.87
CA LEU A 210 23.28 25.96 24.15
C LEU A 210 24.02 24.62 24.35
N THR A 211 25.36 24.64 24.38
CA THR A 211 26.15 23.43 24.62
C THR A 211 25.97 22.92 26.05
N GLU A 212 25.89 23.81 27.03
CA GLU A 212 25.56 23.44 28.41
C GLU A 212 24.14 22.87 28.54
N GLU A 213 23.17 23.45 27.84
CA GLU A 213 21.80 22.95 27.79
C GLU A 213 21.73 21.56 27.15
N MET A 214 22.40 21.38 26.01
CA MET A 214 22.47 20.09 25.31
C MET A 214 23.16 19.02 26.16
N ASN A 215 24.21 19.37 26.91
CA ASN A 215 24.84 18.44 27.85
C ASN A 215 23.89 18.04 28.98
N ARG A 216 23.16 18.99 29.57
CA ARG A 216 22.15 18.67 30.60
C ARG A 216 21.02 17.80 30.05
N GLU A 217 20.61 18.02 28.80
CA GLU A 217 19.60 17.20 28.14
C GLU A 217 20.13 15.79 27.82
N ALA A 218 21.37 15.68 27.36
CA ALA A 218 22.03 14.40 27.13
C ALA A 218 22.16 13.57 28.42
N ASP A 219 22.51 14.20 29.54
CA ASP A 219 22.58 13.53 30.85
C ASP A 219 21.19 13.01 31.29
N ARG A 220 20.14 13.83 31.13
CA ARG A 220 18.75 13.41 31.40
C ARG A 220 18.29 12.27 30.48
N PHE A 221 18.73 12.30 29.23
CA PHE A 221 18.41 11.25 28.27
C PHE A 221 19.12 9.94 28.63
N ALA A 222 20.39 10.01 29.02
CA ALA A 222 21.14 8.85 29.51
C ALA A 222 20.51 8.25 30.78
N GLU A 223 20.05 9.09 31.71
CA GLU A 223 19.32 8.65 32.90
C GLU A 223 18.02 7.92 32.55
N LYS A 224 17.21 8.48 31.63
CA LYS A 224 15.98 7.82 31.14
C LYS A 224 16.27 6.52 30.40
N ILE A 225 17.36 6.44 29.63
CA ILE A 225 17.78 5.20 28.98
C ILE A 225 18.17 4.16 30.02
N ALA A 226 18.93 4.53 31.04
CA ALA A 226 19.31 3.62 32.11
C ALA A 226 18.07 3.11 32.87
N GLU A 227 17.13 3.99 33.22
CA GLU A 227 15.86 3.65 33.87
C GLU A 227 15.02 2.70 32.99
N ARG A 228 14.89 3.01 31.69
CA ARG A 228 14.15 2.16 30.75
C ARG A 228 14.84 0.82 30.50
N SER A 229 16.16 0.79 30.42
CA SER A 229 16.93 -0.45 30.27
C SER A 229 16.79 -1.33 31.50
N GLN A 230 16.73 -0.75 32.69
CA GLN A 230 16.51 -1.48 33.93
C GLN A 230 15.07 -2.01 34.02
N ALA A 231 14.07 -1.19 33.70
CA ALA A 231 12.67 -1.63 33.63
C ALA A 231 12.46 -2.75 32.59
N ALA A 232 13.14 -2.68 31.44
CA ALA A 232 13.10 -3.73 30.44
C ALA A 232 13.78 -5.02 30.93
N ALA A 233 14.89 -4.93 31.64
CA ALA A 233 15.54 -6.10 32.25
C ALA A 233 14.63 -6.78 33.30
N ASP A 234 13.94 -5.99 34.11
CA ASP A 234 12.97 -6.48 35.10
C ASP A 234 11.75 -7.13 34.42
N GLU A 235 11.26 -6.56 33.32
CA GLU A 235 10.19 -7.15 32.51
C GLU A 235 10.62 -8.47 31.85
N HIS A 236 11.85 -8.53 31.33
CA HIS A 236 12.41 -9.75 30.76
C HIS A 236 12.56 -10.86 31.80
N ALA A 237 13.04 -10.56 33.00
CA ALA A 237 13.09 -11.53 34.09
C ALA A 237 11.70 -12.07 34.44
N GLY A 238 10.68 -11.21 34.49
CA GLY A 238 9.29 -11.64 34.70
C GLY A 238 8.70 -12.49 33.55
N LEU A 239 9.16 -12.29 32.31
CA LEU A 239 8.76 -13.12 31.17
C LEU A 239 9.37 -14.52 31.24
N GLU A 240 10.63 -14.66 31.67
CA GLU A 240 11.27 -15.96 31.86
C GLU A 240 10.53 -16.80 32.91
N ASP A 241 10.13 -16.19 34.03
CA ASP A 241 9.33 -16.87 35.06
C ASP A 241 7.97 -17.33 34.51
N ARG A 242 7.28 -16.48 33.74
CA ARG A 242 6.00 -16.84 33.10
C ARG A 242 6.14 -17.92 32.04
N LEU A 243 7.30 -17.99 31.35
CA LEU A 243 7.59 -19.06 30.40
C LEU A 243 7.90 -20.37 31.12
N ALA A 244 8.63 -20.32 32.24
CA ALA A 244 8.88 -21.49 33.07
C ALA A 244 7.57 -22.06 33.65
N ASP A 245 6.66 -21.19 34.12
CA ASP A 245 5.33 -21.60 34.61
C ASP A 245 4.47 -22.22 33.51
N ARG A 246 4.43 -21.60 32.32
CA ARG A 246 3.74 -22.19 31.15
C ARG A 246 4.36 -23.52 30.72
N GLY A 247 5.69 -23.66 30.80
CA GLY A 247 6.38 -24.93 30.54
C GLY A 247 5.87 -26.05 31.44
N ARG A 248 5.78 -25.79 32.76
CA ARG A 248 5.22 -26.77 33.72
C ARG A 248 3.75 -27.08 33.45
N GLU A 249 2.97 -26.08 33.03
CA GLU A 249 1.57 -26.29 32.65
C GLU A 249 1.46 -27.18 31.40
N PHE A 250 2.29 -26.96 30.38
CA PHE A 250 2.34 -27.81 29.18
C PHE A 250 2.74 -29.24 29.52
N ASP A 251 3.75 -29.45 30.36
CA ASP A 251 4.12 -30.78 30.83
C ASP A 251 2.95 -31.46 31.57
N SER A 252 2.21 -30.71 32.39
CA SER A 252 1.00 -31.24 33.02
C SER A 252 -0.09 -31.58 32.01
N GLN A 253 -0.26 -30.81 30.93
CA GLN A 253 -1.22 -31.11 29.87
C GLN A 253 -0.80 -32.34 29.08
N ILE A 254 0.48 -32.49 28.73
CA ILE A 254 1.03 -33.66 28.03
C ILE A 254 0.77 -34.93 28.86
N ASN A 255 1.07 -34.90 30.16
CA ASN A 255 0.80 -36.04 31.05
C ASN A 255 -0.69 -36.38 31.13
N ARG A 256 -1.58 -35.38 31.10
CA ARG A 256 -3.03 -35.61 31.00
C ARG A 256 -3.41 -36.23 29.66
N PHE A 257 -2.87 -35.75 28.55
CA PHE A 257 -3.12 -36.32 27.22
C PHE A 257 -2.65 -37.76 27.12
N GLU A 258 -1.48 -38.09 27.68
CA GLU A 258 -0.98 -39.46 27.74
C GLU A 258 -1.92 -40.36 28.55
N SER A 259 -2.37 -39.88 29.71
CA SER A 259 -3.34 -40.63 30.55
C SER A 259 -4.68 -40.86 29.84
N VAL A 260 -5.19 -39.85 29.12
CA VAL A 260 -6.44 -39.96 28.36
C VAL A 260 -6.26 -40.89 27.16
N SER A 261 -5.09 -40.85 26.51
CA SER A 261 -4.79 -41.73 25.37
C SER A 261 -4.70 -43.18 25.81
N ALA A 262 -4.01 -43.46 26.93
CA ALA A 262 -3.96 -44.79 27.54
C ALA A 262 -5.37 -45.27 27.93
N GLN A 263 -6.17 -44.41 28.57
CA GLN A 263 -7.56 -44.73 28.91
C GLN A 263 -8.41 -45.00 27.67
N SER A 264 -8.20 -44.26 26.57
CA SER A 264 -8.93 -44.46 25.33
C SER A 264 -8.57 -45.80 24.67
N LEU A 265 -7.29 -46.19 24.72
CA LEU A 265 -6.81 -47.48 24.24
C LEU A 265 -7.47 -48.62 25.01
N ASP A 266 -7.50 -48.54 26.35
CA ASP A 266 -8.17 -49.53 27.20
C ASP A 266 -9.66 -49.68 26.85
N ARG A 267 -10.35 -48.55 26.58
CA ARG A 267 -11.75 -48.55 26.16
C ARG A 267 -11.95 -49.15 24.77
N PHE A 268 -11.02 -48.93 23.84
CA PHE A 268 -11.06 -49.57 22.53
C PHE A 268 -10.83 -51.07 22.61
N GLU A 269 -9.92 -51.53 23.47
CA GLU A 269 -9.74 -52.96 23.74
C GLU A 269 -10.98 -53.59 24.39
N GLU A 270 -11.60 -52.90 25.36
CA GLU A 270 -12.86 -53.33 25.98
C GLU A 270 -13.99 -53.43 24.95
N LEU A 271 -14.11 -52.43 24.06
CA LEU A 271 -15.11 -52.43 22.98
C LEU A 271 -14.81 -53.52 21.94
N ALA A 272 -13.54 -53.77 21.62
CA ALA A 272 -13.15 -54.85 20.71
C ALA A 272 -13.53 -56.21 21.28
N ARG A 273 -13.27 -56.46 22.57
CA ARG A 273 -13.71 -57.68 23.27
C ARG A 273 -15.23 -57.81 23.28
N ALA A 274 -15.96 -56.72 23.57
CA ALA A 274 -17.41 -56.72 23.58
C ALA A 274 -18.01 -56.97 22.17
N MET A 275 -17.38 -56.45 21.11
CA MET A 275 -17.76 -56.72 19.73
C MET A 275 -17.50 -58.18 19.34
N GLU A 276 -16.37 -58.74 19.75
CA GLU A 276 -16.04 -60.15 19.52
C GLU A 276 -17.05 -61.06 20.23
N GLU A 277 -17.35 -60.80 21.51
CA GLU A 277 -18.35 -61.54 22.29
C GLU A 277 -19.75 -61.43 21.66
N ARG A 278 -20.15 -60.23 21.25
CA ARG A 278 -21.43 -60.02 20.55
C ARG A 278 -21.47 -60.73 19.20
N SER A 279 -20.36 -60.77 18.47
CA SER A 279 -20.28 -61.48 17.19
C SER A 279 -20.40 -62.99 17.38
N ALA A 280 -19.80 -63.54 18.45
CA ALA A 280 -19.95 -64.94 18.84
C ALA A 280 -21.39 -65.26 19.26
N ALA A 281 -22.01 -64.39 20.08
CA ALA A 281 -23.40 -64.53 20.47
C ALA A 281 -24.36 -64.47 19.28
N LEU A 282 -24.11 -63.59 18.30
CA LEU A 282 -24.89 -63.52 17.07
C LEU A 282 -24.75 -64.78 16.19
N ARG A 283 -23.55 -65.36 16.10
CA ARG A 283 -23.35 -66.63 15.38
C ARG A 283 -24.17 -67.74 16.03
N ASN A 284 -24.09 -67.89 17.35
CA ASN A 284 -24.87 -68.89 18.09
C ASN A 284 -26.38 -68.66 17.94
N ALA A 285 -26.85 -67.40 18.07
CA ALA A 285 -28.25 -67.07 17.88
C ALA A 285 -28.73 -67.32 16.44
N SER A 286 -27.87 -67.13 15.43
CA SER A 286 -28.19 -67.47 14.04
C SER A 286 -28.30 -68.98 13.84
N GLU A 287 -27.44 -69.76 14.49
CA GLU A 287 -27.47 -71.22 14.44
C GLU A 287 -28.77 -71.74 15.08
N GLU A 288 -29.11 -71.26 16.29
CA GLU A 288 -30.39 -71.54 16.95
C GLU A 288 -31.60 -71.13 16.11
N ALA A 289 -31.55 -69.98 15.42
CA ALA A 289 -32.62 -69.53 14.54
C ALA A 289 -32.78 -70.45 13.32
N THR A 290 -31.68 -70.95 12.73
CA THR A 290 -31.74 -71.92 11.63
C THR A 290 -32.25 -73.28 12.07
N GLU A 291 -31.91 -73.75 13.27
CA GLU A 291 -32.48 -74.95 13.87
C GLU A 291 -33.98 -74.77 14.14
N HIS A 292 -34.40 -73.61 14.66
CA HIS A 292 -35.81 -73.30 14.84
C HIS A 292 -36.58 -73.24 13.52
N GLN A 293 -36.00 -72.62 12.49
CA GLN A 293 -36.61 -72.55 11.16
C GLN A 293 -36.76 -73.93 10.53
N THR A 294 -35.73 -74.78 10.60
CA THR A 294 -35.81 -76.16 10.10
C THR A 294 -36.81 -77.02 10.91
N SER A 295 -36.90 -76.80 12.23
CA SER A 295 -37.92 -77.47 13.04
C SER A 295 -39.35 -77.04 12.66
N LEU A 296 -39.55 -75.76 12.32
CA LEU A 296 -40.84 -75.23 11.90
C LEU A 296 -41.23 -75.74 10.51
N THR A 297 -40.29 -75.81 9.56
CA THR A 297 -40.57 -76.39 8.24
C THR A 297 -40.97 -77.85 8.35
N ASN A 298 -40.27 -78.64 9.18
CA ASN A 298 -40.61 -80.05 9.42
C ASN A 298 -42.00 -80.19 10.05
N ARG A 299 -42.36 -79.32 11.02
CA ARG A 299 -43.71 -79.31 11.62
C ARG A 299 -44.80 -78.89 10.63
N LEU A 300 -44.51 -77.96 9.73
CA LEU A 300 -45.45 -77.54 8.68
C LEU A 300 -45.66 -78.65 7.66
N GLU A 301 -44.60 -79.35 7.26
CA GLU A 301 -44.68 -80.50 6.36
C GLU A 301 -45.47 -81.66 6.98
N GLU A 302 -45.23 -81.96 8.27
CA GLU A 302 -46.01 -82.95 9.02
C GLU A 302 -47.51 -82.57 9.10
N ASN A 303 -47.81 -81.30 9.39
CA ASN A 303 -49.20 -80.83 9.41
C ASN A 303 -49.85 -80.87 8.03
N ALA A 304 -49.12 -80.52 6.96
CA ALA A 304 -49.61 -80.64 5.59
C ALA A 304 -49.95 -82.09 5.24
N ALA A 305 -49.09 -83.05 5.62
CA ALA A 305 -49.36 -84.48 5.44
C ALA A 305 -50.60 -84.94 6.23
N ARG A 306 -50.78 -84.48 7.46
CA ARG A 306 -51.98 -84.78 8.28
C ARG A 306 -53.26 -84.20 7.67
N ILE A 307 -53.22 -82.98 7.14
CA ILE A 307 -54.36 -82.35 6.47
C ILE A 307 -54.71 -83.13 5.21
N HIS A 308 -53.72 -83.52 4.40
CA HIS A 308 -53.96 -84.30 3.19
C HIS A 308 -54.61 -85.66 3.52
N ALA A 309 -54.11 -86.37 4.53
CA ALA A 309 -54.71 -87.63 4.98
C ALA A 309 -56.15 -87.44 5.50
N ALA A 310 -56.42 -86.34 6.23
CA ALA A 310 -57.77 -86.02 6.69
C ALA A 310 -58.73 -85.67 5.54
N GLN A 311 -58.25 -84.97 4.50
CA GLN A 311 -59.03 -84.67 3.29
C GLN A 311 -59.37 -85.94 2.51
N GLU A 312 -58.43 -86.87 2.38
CA GLU A 312 -58.65 -88.17 1.74
C GLU A 312 -59.69 -89.01 2.51
N GLU A 313 -59.59 -89.04 3.84
CA GLU A 313 -60.58 -89.70 4.70
C GLU A 313 -61.97 -89.06 4.57
N LEU A 314 -62.06 -87.72 4.55
CA LEU A 314 -63.33 -87.01 4.30
C LEU A 314 -63.89 -87.31 2.90
N ALA A 315 -63.05 -87.38 1.87
CA ALA A 315 -63.45 -87.76 0.52
C ALA A 315 -64.03 -89.19 0.52
N ASN A 316 -63.36 -90.14 1.18
CA ASN A 316 -63.84 -91.51 1.33
C ASN A 316 -65.17 -91.59 2.10
N GLN A 317 -65.31 -90.83 3.19
CA GLN A 317 -66.54 -90.75 3.98
C GLN A 317 -67.69 -90.12 3.20
N SER A 318 -67.43 -89.08 2.41
CA SER A 318 -68.44 -88.45 1.56
C SER A 318 -68.90 -89.39 0.43
N ALA A 319 -67.99 -90.14 -0.20
CA ALA A 319 -68.35 -91.17 -1.18
C ALA A 319 -69.22 -92.28 -0.56
N LYS A 320 -68.91 -92.66 0.69
CA LYS A 320 -69.72 -93.61 1.47
C LYS A 320 -71.10 -93.04 1.85
N LEU A 321 -71.18 -91.77 2.23
CA LEU A 321 -72.46 -91.10 2.47
C LEU A 321 -73.29 -90.97 1.20
N GLU A 322 -72.66 -90.67 0.06
CA GLU A 322 -73.35 -90.56 -1.22
C GLU A 322 -73.94 -91.91 -1.65
N THR A 323 -73.19 -93.01 -1.49
CA THR A 323 -73.72 -94.36 -1.74
C THR A 323 -74.89 -94.70 -0.81
N LEU A 324 -74.79 -94.38 0.49
CA LEU A 324 -75.90 -94.54 1.43
C LEU A 324 -77.13 -93.70 1.06
N MET A 325 -76.95 -92.44 0.64
CA MET A 325 -78.04 -91.57 0.22
C MET A 325 -78.71 -92.06 -1.07
N ARG A 326 -77.95 -92.54 -2.06
CA ARG A 326 -78.51 -93.16 -3.26
C ARG A 326 -79.33 -94.40 -2.91
N ASP A 327 -78.88 -95.20 -1.96
CA ASP A 327 -79.60 -96.38 -1.50
C ASP A 327 -80.89 -96.03 -0.75
N GLN A 328 -80.84 -95.03 0.14
CA GLN A 328 -82.03 -94.50 0.81
C GLN A 328 -83.03 -93.91 -0.19
N ARG A 329 -82.56 -93.16 -1.20
CA ARG A 329 -83.41 -92.61 -2.25
C ARG A 329 -84.09 -93.72 -3.06
N ARG A 330 -83.36 -94.77 -3.45
CA ARG A 330 -83.94 -95.96 -4.10
C ARG A 330 -84.96 -96.71 -3.24
N ARG A 331 -84.79 -96.71 -1.91
CA ARG A 331 -85.78 -97.28 -0.97
C ARG A 331 -87.00 -96.37 -0.85
N ALA A 332 -86.81 -95.06 -0.75
CA ALA A 332 -87.87 -94.07 -0.70
C ALA A 332 -88.70 -94.05 -2.00
N ASP A 333 -88.06 -94.13 -3.17
CA ASP A 333 -88.73 -94.21 -4.46
C ASP A 333 -89.57 -95.50 -4.57
N ARG A 334 -89.04 -96.64 -4.09
CA ARG A 334 -89.81 -97.89 -4.00
C ARG A 334 -91.01 -97.78 -3.06
N LEU A 335 -90.83 -97.15 -1.90
CA LEU A 335 -91.94 -96.88 -0.96
C LEU A 335 -92.97 -95.92 -1.57
N ALA A 336 -92.53 -94.86 -2.26
CA ALA A 336 -93.40 -93.92 -2.95
C ALA A 336 -94.19 -94.62 -4.07
N GLN A 337 -93.56 -95.54 -4.81
CA GLN A 337 -94.23 -96.33 -5.84
C GLN A 337 -95.32 -97.23 -5.23
N VAL A 338 -95.03 -97.92 -4.12
CA VAL A 338 -96.02 -98.73 -3.37
C VAL A 338 -97.15 -97.87 -2.80
N VAL A 339 -96.83 -96.68 -2.27
CA VAL A 339 -97.84 -95.73 -1.76
C VAL A 339 -98.70 -95.17 -2.89
N THR A 340 -98.13 -94.88 -4.05
CA THR A 340 -98.87 -94.40 -5.24
C THR A 340 -99.77 -95.51 -5.81
N GLU A 341 -99.32 -96.76 -5.75
CA GLU A 341 -100.09 -97.94 -6.13
C GLU A 341 -101.25 -98.21 -5.14
N GLN A 342 -101.07 -97.91 -3.85
CA GLN A 342 -102.16 -97.92 -2.86
C GLN A 342 -103.10 -96.70 -2.98
N ALA A 343 -102.58 -95.53 -3.32
CA ALA A 343 -103.36 -94.30 -3.49
C ALA A 343 -104.24 -94.33 -4.75
N SER A 344 -103.82 -95.03 -5.81
CA SER A 344 -104.65 -95.21 -7.02
C SER A 344 -105.87 -96.13 -6.83
N ARG A 345 -105.99 -96.83 -5.69
CA ARG A 345 -107.15 -97.66 -5.34
C ARG A 345 -108.26 -96.93 -4.57
N VAL A 346 -108.09 -95.67 -4.17
CA VAL A 346 -109.07 -94.97 -3.33
C VAL A 346 -109.39 -93.56 -3.87
N VAL A 347 -110.44 -93.53 -4.72
CA VAL A 347 -111.50 -92.50 -4.73
C VAL A 347 -111.18 -91.08 -5.29
N ALA A 348 -111.96 -90.71 -6.31
CA ALA A 348 -112.26 -89.34 -6.80
C ALA A 348 -113.56 -88.80 -6.16
N PRO A 349 -114.12 -87.61 -6.51
CA PRO A 349 -113.61 -86.22 -6.61
C PRO A 349 -114.50 -85.17 -5.86
N ARG A 350 -114.06 -83.91 -5.65
CA ARG A 350 -114.88 -82.65 -5.73
C ARG A 350 -114.14 -81.37 -5.28
N GLN A 351 -114.17 -80.34 -6.15
CA GLN A 351 -114.45 -78.87 -5.96
C GLN A 351 -113.78 -78.12 -4.78
N LYS A 352 -113.26 -76.86 -4.85
CA LYS A 352 -113.56 -75.62 -5.62
C LYS A 352 -112.42 -74.58 -5.35
N PRO A 353 -112.37 -73.41 -6.05
CA PRO A 353 -111.19 -72.53 -6.22
C PRO A 353 -111.20 -71.25 -5.36
N VAL A 354 -110.03 -70.66 -5.04
CA VAL A 354 -109.80 -69.20 -4.81
C VAL A 354 -108.32 -68.84 -5.09
N THR A 355 -108.14 -67.63 -5.61
CA THR A 355 -107.02 -66.94 -6.31
C THR A 355 -106.05 -66.17 -5.35
N PRO A 356 -105.10 -65.29 -5.80
CA PRO A 356 -103.65 -65.30 -5.50
C PRO A 356 -103.17 -64.13 -4.57
N PRO A 357 -101.86 -63.84 -4.35
CA PRO A 357 -100.93 -63.15 -5.29
C PRO A 357 -99.51 -63.78 -5.33
N SER A 358 -98.80 -63.85 -6.46
CA SER A 358 -97.97 -62.82 -7.13
C SER A 358 -96.56 -62.54 -6.54
N PRO A 359 -95.58 -62.18 -7.39
CA PRO A 359 -94.19 -62.68 -7.35
C PRO A 359 -93.10 -61.58 -7.39
N GLN A 360 -91.82 -61.94 -7.29
CA GLN A 360 -90.68 -61.15 -7.80
C GLN A 360 -89.43 -62.07 -7.85
N ALA A 361 -88.85 -62.47 -9.00
CA ALA A 361 -88.18 -61.67 -10.05
C ALA A 361 -86.99 -60.88 -9.47
N ALA A 362 -85.75 -60.89 -9.98
CA ALA A 362 -85.19 -61.35 -11.24
C ALA A 362 -83.64 -61.42 -11.14
N ALA A 363 -83.01 -62.17 -12.06
CA ALA A 363 -81.63 -61.91 -12.54
C ALA A 363 -81.62 -60.63 -13.43
N PRO A 364 -80.54 -60.20 -14.15
CA PRO A 364 -79.13 -60.61 -14.22
C PRO A 364 -78.10 -59.42 -14.20
N THR A 365 -76.83 -59.76 -14.40
CA THR A 365 -75.62 -58.99 -14.83
C THR A 365 -75.87 -57.89 -15.90
N PRO A 366 -75.03 -56.82 -16.08
CA PRO A 366 -73.61 -56.89 -16.50
C PRO A 366 -72.63 -55.78 -16.00
N THR A 367 -71.33 -56.05 -16.21
CA THR A 367 -70.07 -55.24 -16.16
C THR A 367 -70.00 -54.10 -17.24
N PRO A 368 -68.92 -53.28 -17.39
CA PRO A 368 -68.03 -52.44 -16.52
C PRO A 368 -67.88 -50.98 -17.12
N PRO A 369 -66.73 -50.23 -17.11
CA PRO A 369 -65.80 -49.62 -16.11
C PRO A 369 -65.91 -48.04 -16.10
N PRO A 370 -65.00 -47.15 -15.60
CA PRO A 370 -63.65 -47.28 -15.00
C PRO A 370 -63.41 -46.52 -13.66
N ALA A 371 -62.22 -46.75 -13.09
CA ALA A 371 -61.56 -45.97 -12.02
C ALA A 371 -61.27 -44.51 -12.48
N PRO A 372 -60.64 -43.60 -11.69
CA PRO A 372 -60.10 -43.70 -10.31
C PRO A 372 -60.45 -42.48 -9.40
N VAL A 373 -60.25 -42.56 -8.08
CA VAL A 373 -59.64 -41.50 -7.20
C VAL A 373 -59.45 -42.06 -5.79
N GLU A 374 -58.33 -41.66 -5.22
CA GLU A 374 -57.56 -42.04 -4.04
C GLU A 374 -58.18 -41.63 -2.69
N PRO A 375 -57.81 -42.29 -1.56
CA PRO A 375 -58.57 -42.28 -0.32
C PRO A 375 -58.12 -41.25 0.75
N GLU A 376 -59.09 -40.77 1.54
CA GLU A 376 -58.89 -40.08 2.82
C GLU A 376 -58.56 -41.08 3.96
N PRO A 377 -57.64 -40.75 4.88
CA PRO A 377 -57.33 -41.60 6.03
C PRO A 377 -58.19 -41.27 7.27
N MET A 378 -58.79 -42.31 7.85
CA MET A 378 -59.50 -42.27 9.12
C MET A 378 -58.55 -42.31 10.34
N ALA A 379 -58.73 -41.30 11.20
CA ALA A 379 -58.92 -41.37 12.65
C ALA A 379 -58.02 -42.28 13.52
N LEU A 380 -57.10 -41.64 14.25
CA LEU A 380 -56.46 -42.16 15.46
C LEU A 380 -57.12 -41.54 16.70
N LYS A 381 -57.50 -42.41 17.64
CA LYS A 381 -58.35 -42.12 18.80
C LYS A 381 -57.53 -42.05 20.10
N ASP A 382 -57.84 -41.03 20.89
CA ASP A 382 -57.67 -40.82 22.35
C ASP A 382 -56.27 -40.76 23.01
N ARG A 383 -55.91 -39.54 23.44
CA ARG A 383 -54.83 -39.17 24.38
C ARG A 383 -55.46 -38.49 25.61
N PRO A 384 -55.06 -38.79 26.86
CA PRO A 384 -55.36 -37.93 28.01
C PRO A 384 -54.33 -36.81 28.15
N LYS A 385 -54.79 -35.73 28.80
CA LYS A 385 -54.12 -34.44 28.97
C LYS A 385 -53.07 -34.50 30.08
N GLU A 386 -51.84 -34.07 29.78
CA GLU A 386 -50.81 -33.73 30.77
C GLU A 386 -50.29 -32.31 30.49
N LYS A 387 -50.89 -31.33 31.16
CA LYS A 387 -50.36 -29.97 31.28
C LYS A 387 -49.50 -29.94 32.54
N HIS A 388 -48.32 -29.32 32.42
CA HIS A 388 -47.28 -29.09 33.45
C HIS A 388 -46.13 -30.11 33.49
N ARG A 389 -45.31 -30.14 32.44
CA ARG A 389 -43.97 -30.75 32.49
C ARG A 389 -42.97 -30.16 31.49
N TRP A 390 -43.02 -28.84 31.27
CA TRP A 390 -42.07 -28.15 30.38
C TRP A 390 -41.15 -27.16 31.10
N LYS A 391 -41.44 -26.80 32.37
CA LYS A 391 -40.59 -25.89 33.14
C LYS A 391 -39.44 -26.57 33.88
N ASP A 392 -39.53 -27.88 34.14
CA ASP A 392 -38.45 -28.64 34.82
C ASP A 392 -37.42 -29.27 33.85
N ILE A 393 -37.62 -29.14 32.53
CA ILE A 393 -36.70 -29.72 31.52
C ILE A 393 -35.71 -28.66 31.01
N LEU A 394 -36.02 -27.35 31.11
CA LEU A 394 -35.11 -26.28 30.71
C LEU A 394 -34.08 -25.89 31.79
N ALA A 395 -34.33 -26.24 33.06
CA ALA A 395 -33.37 -26.01 34.15
C ALA A 395 -32.33 -27.13 34.31
N LYS A 396 -32.32 -28.13 33.41
CA LYS A 396 -31.43 -29.31 33.51
C LYS A 396 -30.69 -29.65 32.21
N VAL A 397 -30.64 -28.71 31.27
CA VAL A 397 -29.91 -28.83 29.99
C VAL A 397 -28.73 -27.83 29.90
N GLU A 398 -28.51 -27.01 30.94
CA GLU A 398 -27.32 -26.14 31.09
C GLU A 398 -26.15 -26.84 31.83
N GLU A 399 -26.29 -28.14 32.13
CA GLU A 399 -25.25 -28.95 32.75
C GLU A 399 -25.14 -30.28 31.97
N ALA A 400 -24.02 -30.43 31.25
CA ALA A 400 -23.57 -31.57 30.43
C ALA A 400 -24.08 -31.67 28.96
N ASN A 401 -23.21 -31.34 27.99
CA ASN A 401 -22.76 -32.19 26.85
C ASN A 401 -22.09 -31.36 25.71
N PRO A 402 -20.89 -31.71 25.20
CA PRO A 402 -20.57 -31.45 23.79
C PRO A 402 -20.04 -32.68 23.03
N ALA A 403 -20.70 -33.00 21.91
CA ALA A 403 -20.27 -33.88 20.80
C ALA A 403 -21.18 -33.57 19.57
N PRO A 404 -21.02 -34.15 18.35
CA PRO A 404 -19.85 -34.35 17.47
C PRO A 404 -20.14 -34.18 15.92
N LEU A 405 -19.09 -34.28 15.08
CA LEU A 405 -18.95 -34.79 13.66
C LEU A 405 -19.93 -34.33 12.52
N VAL A 406 -19.50 -34.10 11.25
CA VAL A 406 -19.16 -35.08 10.18
C VAL A 406 -18.42 -34.44 8.94
N LYS A 407 -17.60 -35.29 8.27
CA LYS A 407 -16.63 -35.24 7.11
C LYS A 407 -17.24 -34.92 5.69
N PRO A 408 -16.56 -34.90 4.47
CA PRO A 408 -15.37 -35.70 4.03
C PRO A 408 -14.45 -35.32 2.78
N ILE A 409 -13.36 -36.12 2.56
CA ILE A 409 -12.58 -36.54 1.32
C ILE A 409 -11.31 -35.78 0.76
N LYS A 410 -10.15 -36.47 0.92
CA LYS A 410 -8.95 -36.84 0.07
C LYS A 410 -8.26 -35.94 -1.00
N GLN A 411 -6.92 -35.82 -0.90
CA GLN A 411 -5.87 -36.25 -1.88
C GLN A 411 -4.46 -35.96 -1.28
N ALA A 412 -3.68 -36.98 -0.91
CA ALA A 412 -2.52 -37.54 -1.65
C ALA A 412 -1.35 -36.56 -1.80
N GLU A 413 -0.39 -36.60 -0.86
CA GLU A 413 0.91 -35.94 -0.99
C GLU A 413 2.02 -36.98 -0.96
N GLU A 414 2.83 -36.91 -2.01
CA GLU A 414 3.82 -37.86 -2.48
C GLU A 414 5.20 -37.43 -1.96
N ASP A 415 5.97 -38.41 -1.55
CA ASP A 415 7.31 -38.30 -0.97
C ASP A 415 8.30 -37.79 -2.04
N ILE A 416 8.78 -36.54 -1.91
CA ILE A 416 9.81 -35.95 -2.79
C ILE A 416 11.09 -35.67 -1.98
N PRO A 417 12.27 -36.13 -2.43
CA PRO A 417 13.52 -35.97 -1.71
C PRO A 417 14.06 -34.54 -1.78
N ILE A 418 14.52 -34.04 -0.63
CA ILE A 418 15.16 -32.74 -0.43
C ILE A 418 16.52 -32.71 -1.18
N PRO A 419 16.80 -31.74 -2.07
CA PRO A 419 18.11 -31.58 -2.69
C PRO A 419 19.14 -30.96 -1.70
N PRO A 420 20.45 -31.28 -1.85
CA PRO A 420 21.49 -30.87 -0.90
C PRO A 420 21.77 -29.37 -0.94
N THR A 421 21.86 -28.78 0.25
CA THR A 421 22.26 -27.41 0.55
C THR A 421 23.63 -27.06 -0.06
N PRO A 422 23.80 -25.92 -0.77
CA PRO A 422 25.10 -25.46 -1.23
C PRO A 422 25.98 -24.91 -0.08
N PRO A 423 27.31 -25.06 -0.15
CA PRO A 423 28.21 -24.68 0.93
C PRO A 423 28.36 -23.16 1.08
N ALA A 424 28.44 -22.73 2.34
CA ALA A 424 28.62 -21.34 2.77
C ALA A 424 29.85 -20.66 2.12
N PRO A 425 29.74 -19.39 1.68
CA PRO A 425 30.88 -18.63 1.19
C PRO A 425 31.81 -18.22 2.35
N LYS A 426 33.11 -18.39 2.12
CA LYS A 426 34.20 -18.00 3.03
C LYS A 426 34.24 -16.47 3.25
N PRO A 427 34.61 -16.00 4.45
CA PRO A 427 34.71 -14.57 4.74
C PRO A 427 35.95 -13.97 4.05
N THR A 428 35.73 -13.10 3.07
CA THR A 428 36.78 -12.30 2.45
C THR A 428 37.02 -11.06 3.29
N ALA A 429 38.23 -10.95 3.84
CA ALA A 429 38.69 -9.80 4.60
C ALA A 429 38.82 -8.57 3.68
N PHE A 430 38.15 -7.47 4.06
CA PHE A 430 38.40 -6.14 3.49
C PHE A 430 39.31 -5.31 4.41
N PRO A 431 40.15 -4.43 3.84
CA PRO A 431 41.12 -3.63 4.60
C PRO A 431 40.43 -2.43 5.26
N ARG A 432 40.84 -2.14 6.51
CA ARG A 432 40.51 -0.91 7.23
C ARG A 432 41.35 0.26 6.71
N GLU A 433 40.71 1.35 6.32
CA GLU A 433 41.34 2.66 6.19
C GLU A 433 40.50 3.78 6.84
N PRO A 434 41.13 4.91 7.23
CA PRO A 434 40.72 5.70 8.39
C PRO A 434 39.77 6.85 8.06
N ILE A 435 38.75 7.04 8.90
CA ILE A 435 37.80 8.15 8.83
C ILE A 435 38.46 9.41 9.42
N MET A 436 38.78 10.37 8.56
CA MET A 436 39.01 11.75 8.96
C MET A 436 37.71 12.55 8.98
N ARG A 437 37.44 13.02 10.19
CA ARG A 437 36.53 14.06 10.68
C ARG A 437 36.44 15.32 9.78
N ALA A 438 35.23 15.73 9.40
CA ALA A 438 34.91 17.11 9.02
C ALA A 438 33.44 17.47 9.32
N THR A 439 33.28 18.24 10.39
CA THR A 439 32.32 19.32 10.68
C THR A 439 30.98 19.43 9.92
N GLN A 440 29.92 19.37 10.73
CA GLN A 440 28.50 19.63 10.46
C GLN A 440 28.21 21.12 10.14
N GLY A 441 27.30 21.35 9.18
CA GLY A 441 26.62 22.63 8.97
C GLY A 441 25.22 22.59 9.58
N LEU A 442 24.99 23.41 10.60
CA LEU A 442 23.75 23.52 11.36
C LEU A 442 22.76 24.46 10.64
N VAL A 443 21.58 23.96 10.29
CA VAL A 443 20.46 24.75 9.73
C VAL A 443 19.70 25.40 10.90
N THR A 444 19.50 26.71 10.81
CA THR A 444 18.78 27.50 11.83
C THR A 444 17.26 27.40 11.64
N PRO A 445 16.46 27.25 12.72
CA PRO A 445 15.03 27.46 12.65
C PRO A 445 14.67 28.93 12.90
N LYS A 446 13.72 29.41 12.09
CA LYS A 446 13.06 30.72 12.15
C LYS A 446 12.20 30.79 13.42
N ILE A 447 12.52 31.70 14.34
CA ILE A 447 11.74 31.98 15.55
C ILE A 447 10.91 33.24 15.32
N ASP A 448 9.59 33.12 15.44
CA ASP A 448 8.65 34.25 15.46
C ASP A 448 8.74 35.03 16.79
N PRO A 449 8.57 36.36 16.79
CA PRO A 449 8.76 37.18 17.98
C PRO A 449 7.57 37.11 18.95
N ALA A 450 7.86 36.83 20.23
CA ALA A 450 6.93 36.95 21.35
C ALA A 450 6.66 38.44 21.71
N PRO A 451 5.48 38.75 22.29
CA PRO A 451 4.98 40.12 22.43
C PRO A 451 5.57 40.90 23.63
N ALA A 452 5.61 42.22 23.48
CA ALA A 452 6.15 43.21 24.42
C ALA A 452 5.16 43.57 25.57
N PRO A 453 5.63 44.28 26.62
CA PRO A 453 5.12 44.17 28.00
C PRO A 453 4.03 45.18 28.40
N SER A 454 3.34 44.81 29.48
CA SER A 454 2.25 45.48 30.19
C SER A 454 2.56 46.88 30.76
N ALA A 455 1.57 47.79 30.67
CA ALA A 455 1.23 48.84 31.64
C ALA A 455 -0.10 49.54 31.22
N PRO A 456 -0.78 50.35 32.07
CA PRO A 456 -1.18 50.13 33.46
C PRO A 456 -2.70 50.39 33.73
N VAL A 457 -3.14 49.88 34.88
CA VAL A 457 -4.34 50.17 35.71
C VAL A 457 -5.26 51.34 35.31
N ARG A 458 -6.57 51.04 35.17
CA ARG A 458 -7.68 51.98 35.46
C ARG A 458 -8.92 51.26 36.06
N PRO A 459 -9.76 51.97 36.84
CA PRO A 459 -10.55 51.44 37.95
C PRO A 459 -12.00 50.98 37.64
N ALA A 460 -12.55 50.30 38.65
CA ALA A 460 -13.83 49.61 38.80
C ALA A 460 -15.12 50.32 38.35
N GLU A 461 -16.05 49.53 37.80
CA GLU A 461 -17.51 49.72 37.84
C GLU A 461 -18.24 48.36 37.57
N PRO A 462 -19.55 48.19 37.84
CA PRO A 462 -20.09 47.20 38.79
C PRO A 462 -20.82 46.02 38.13
N ALA A 463 -20.96 44.92 38.87
CA ALA A 463 -21.87 43.80 38.56
C ALA A 463 -23.28 44.07 39.14
N PRO A 464 -24.35 43.27 38.89
CA PRO A 464 -24.55 42.15 37.94
C PRO A 464 -25.93 42.16 37.21
N ALA A 465 -26.17 41.20 36.30
CA ALA A 465 -27.52 40.70 35.97
C ALA A 465 -27.51 39.15 35.92
N PRO A 466 -28.58 38.47 36.39
CA PRO A 466 -28.54 37.04 36.73
C PRO A 466 -28.72 36.14 35.50
N LYS A 467 -27.87 35.12 35.37
CA LYS A 467 -28.06 34.00 34.42
C LYS A 467 -29.10 33.01 34.99
N PRO A 468 -30.06 32.52 34.18
CA PRO A 468 -31.03 31.53 34.60
C PRO A 468 -30.41 30.14 34.81
N ALA A 469 -31.12 29.36 35.63
CA ALA A 469 -30.78 28.06 36.22
C ALA A 469 -30.55 26.92 35.20
N PRO A 470 -29.85 25.83 35.60
CA PRO A 470 -29.35 24.80 34.69
C PRO A 470 -30.44 23.83 34.22
N GLU A 471 -30.50 23.62 32.91
CA GLU A 471 -31.23 22.52 32.28
C GLU A 471 -30.62 21.16 32.67
N LYS A 472 -31.49 20.22 33.02
CA LYS A 472 -31.15 18.81 33.29
C LYS A 472 -30.62 18.15 32.02
N PRO A 473 -29.50 17.42 32.04
CA PRO A 473 -29.11 16.61 30.90
C PRO A 473 -30.03 15.38 30.83
N SER A 474 -30.75 15.28 29.72
CA SER A 474 -31.46 14.09 29.27
C SER A 474 -30.52 12.91 29.05
N MET A 475 -31.09 11.74 29.31
CA MET A 475 -30.60 10.38 29.11
C MET A 475 -30.11 10.11 27.68
N GLU A 476 -29.04 9.30 27.61
CA GLU A 476 -28.62 8.42 26.51
C GLU A 476 -28.23 9.06 25.16
N ALA A 477 -27.03 9.65 25.14
CA ALA A 477 -26.19 9.64 23.95
C ALA A 477 -25.47 8.27 23.88
N SER A 478 -25.56 7.59 22.73
CA SER A 478 -24.69 6.45 22.40
C SER A 478 -23.23 6.78 22.73
N PRO A 479 -22.45 5.85 23.32
CA PRO A 479 -21.06 6.11 23.63
C PRO A 479 -20.32 6.39 22.32
N ALA A 480 -19.77 7.60 22.21
CA ALA A 480 -18.87 7.94 21.11
C ALA A 480 -17.76 6.88 21.03
N PRO A 481 -17.40 6.40 19.83
CA PRO A 481 -16.34 5.42 19.68
C PRO A 481 -15.06 5.93 20.35
N ASN A 482 -14.49 5.11 21.24
CA ASN A 482 -13.27 5.44 21.98
C ASN A 482 -12.18 5.86 20.98
N MET A 483 -11.70 7.10 21.07
CA MET A 483 -10.67 7.68 20.17
C MET A 483 -9.43 6.77 20.03
N ASP A 484 -9.06 6.05 21.09
CA ASP A 484 -7.96 5.07 21.09
C ASP A 484 -8.15 3.94 20.07
N VAL A 485 -9.39 3.56 19.75
CA VAL A 485 -9.70 2.53 18.75
C VAL A 485 -9.43 3.07 17.36
N LEU A 486 -9.81 4.32 17.09
CA LEU A 486 -9.64 4.97 15.79
C LEU A 486 -8.15 5.16 15.48
N ASP A 487 -7.36 5.60 16.46
CA ASP A 487 -5.91 5.78 16.29
C ASP A 487 -5.20 4.46 15.98
N ARG A 488 -5.54 3.38 16.70
CA ARG A 488 -4.98 2.04 16.43
C ARG A 488 -5.35 1.54 15.03
N LEU A 489 -6.57 1.84 14.60
CA LEU A 489 -7.08 1.39 13.30
C LEU A 489 -6.40 2.16 12.16
N VAL A 490 -6.19 3.47 12.33
CA VAL A 490 -5.39 4.29 11.41
C VAL A 490 -3.95 3.76 11.28
N VAL A 491 -3.30 3.38 12.39
CA VAL A 491 -1.95 2.78 12.34
C VAL A 491 -1.96 1.46 11.56
N ARG A 492 -2.98 0.61 11.75
CA ARG A 492 -3.08 -0.68 11.07
C ARG A 492 -3.25 -0.52 9.55
N ILE A 493 -4.12 0.39 9.14
CA ILE A 493 -4.33 0.78 7.73
C ILE A 493 -3.05 1.31 7.09
N GLN A 494 -2.27 2.11 7.83
CA GLN A 494 -1.00 2.63 7.33
C GLN A 494 0.05 1.53 7.18
N ASN A 495 0.16 0.63 8.16
CA ASN A 495 1.07 -0.53 8.09
C ASN A 495 0.70 -1.48 6.95
N TYR A 496 -0.57 -1.58 6.57
CA TYR A 496 -0.98 -2.37 5.42
C TYR A 496 -0.34 -1.87 4.11
N SER A 497 -0.15 -0.56 3.94
CA SER A 497 0.53 -0.02 2.75
C SER A 497 1.98 -0.50 2.62
N LEU A 498 2.68 -0.67 3.74
CA LEU A 498 4.02 -1.26 3.81
C LEU A 498 3.99 -2.76 3.47
N VAL A 499 3.02 -3.51 4.00
CA VAL A 499 2.83 -4.93 3.68
C VAL A 499 2.57 -5.12 2.19
N LEU A 500 1.71 -4.28 1.60
CA LEU A 500 1.35 -4.34 0.19
C LEU A 500 2.55 -3.99 -0.71
N GLN A 501 3.34 -2.99 -0.34
CA GLN A 501 4.60 -2.66 -1.01
C GLN A 501 5.57 -3.85 -0.98
N THR A 502 5.78 -4.42 0.21
CA THR A 502 6.76 -5.48 0.45
C THR A 502 6.40 -6.76 -0.30
N GLN A 503 5.13 -7.14 -0.28
CA GLN A 503 4.65 -8.36 -0.92
C GLN A 503 4.67 -8.25 -2.45
N LEU A 504 4.28 -7.10 -3.01
CA LEU A 504 4.12 -6.96 -4.47
C LEU A 504 5.39 -6.52 -5.21
N PHE A 505 6.30 -5.83 -4.52
CA PHE A 505 7.47 -5.20 -5.13
C PHE A 505 8.78 -5.46 -4.39
N GLY A 506 8.77 -6.27 -3.34
CA GLY A 506 9.93 -6.54 -2.50
C GLY A 506 10.15 -5.49 -1.42
N GLY A 507 11.19 -5.69 -0.61
CA GLY A 507 11.50 -4.85 0.54
C GLY A 507 11.67 -3.37 0.15
N PRO A 508 11.07 -2.42 0.91
CA PRO A 508 11.29 -0.99 0.69
C PRO A 508 12.75 -0.61 0.94
N SER A 509 13.14 0.58 0.45
CA SER A 509 14.47 1.11 0.76
C SER A 509 14.60 1.42 2.25
N HIS A 510 15.82 1.33 2.80
CA HIS A 510 16.07 1.70 4.20
C HIS A 510 15.67 3.15 4.50
N GLU A 511 15.89 4.06 3.56
CA GLU A 511 15.49 5.46 3.70
C GLU A 511 13.96 5.63 3.80
N ASP A 512 13.18 4.88 3.00
CA ASP A 512 11.72 4.94 3.09
C ASP A 512 11.19 4.35 4.40
N LEU A 513 11.85 3.31 4.93
CA LEU A 513 11.54 2.75 6.25
C LEU A 513 11.83 3.76 7.36
N ASP A 514 13.01 4.37 7.36
CA ASP A 514 13.39 5.38 8.35
C ASP A 514 12.41 6.56 8.34
N ARG A 515 11.97 7.00 7.16
CA ARG A 515 10.95 8.07 7.01
C ARG A 515 9.58 7.63 7.49
N PHE A 516 9.18 6.39 7.21
CA PHE A 516 7.93 5.83 7.69
C PHE A 516 7.92 5.75 9.23
N GLU A 517 9.01 5.30 9.84
CA GLU A 517 9.22 5.26 11.29
C GLU A 517 9.28 6.67 11.90
N ALA A 518 9.86 7.64 11.19
CA ALA A 518 9.87 9.06 11.56
C ALA A 518 8.48 9.73 11.45
N GLY A 519 7.46 9.02 10.98
CA GLY A 519 6.07 9.47 10.97
C GLY A 519 5.51 9.84 9.60
N GLU A 520 6.28 9.69 8.51
CA GLU A 520 5.77 9.84 7.14
C GLU A 520 4.93 8.63 6.69
N ARG A 521 3.85 8.36 7.43
CA ARG A 521 3.02 7.14 7.33
C ARG A 521 2.32 6.93 5.98
N GLN A 522 2.29 7.94 5.11
CA GLN A 522 1.70 7.84 3.77
C GLN A 522 2.72 7.62 2.65
N ILE A 523 4.02 7.47 2.95
CA ILE A 523 5.06 7.35 1.93
C ILE A 523 4.82 6.14 1.00
N PHE A 524 4.47 4.98 1.55
CA PHE A 524 4.21 3.77 0.77
C PHE A 524 2.91 3.84 -0.01
N ALA A 525 1.84 4.40 0.56
CA ALA A 525 0.59 4.63 -0.16
C ALA A 525 0.80 5.56 -1.37
N LYS A 526 1.54 6.65 -1.19
CA LYS A 526 1.91 7.57 -2.28
C LYS A 526 2.75 6.87 -3.35
N ALA A 527 3.75 6.08 -2.94
CA ALA A 527 4.60 5.33 -3.85
C ALA A 527 3.82 4.28 -4.66
N LEU A 528 2.87 3.59 -4.04
CA LEU A 528 1.99 2.63 -4.71
C LEU A 528 1.07 3.32 -5.74
N ILE A 529 0.47 4.45 -5.38
CA ILE A 529 -0.44 5.19 -6.28
C ILE A 529 0.29 5.89 -7.42
N ALA A 530 1.56 6.26 -7.23
CA ALA A 530 2.38 6.83 -8.28
C ALA A 530 2.72 5.82 -9.39
N ARG A 531 2.50 4.52 -9.16
CA ARG A 531 2.69 3.47 -10.17
C ARG A 531 1.48 3.35 -11.10
N ASP A 532 1.70 2.65 -12.21
CA ASP A 532 0.64 2.28 -13.14
C ASP A 532 -0.47 1.48 -12.42
N GLN A 533 -1.69 2.01 -12.46
CA GLN A 533 -2.81 1.47 -11.68
C GLN A 533 -3.28 0.12 -12.20
N ASP A 534 -3.24 -0.10 -13.51
CA ASP A 534 -3.64 -1.36 -14.13
C ASP A 534 -2.68 -2.49 -13.75
N THR A 535 -1.37 -2.22 -13.82
CA THR A 535 -0.34 -3.16 -13.38
C THR A 535 -0.46 -3.46 -11.88
N LEU A 536 -0.70 -2.45 -11.04
CA LEU A 536 -0.87 -2.65 -9.61
C LEU A 536 -2.12 -3.47 -9.30
N ARG A 537 -3.26 -3.18 -9.94
CA ARG A 537 -4.51 -3.95 -9.82
C ARG A 537 -4.31 -5.41 -10.20
N ALA A 538 -3.68 -5.66 -11.36
CA ALA A 538 -3.42 -7.02 -11.83
C ALA A 538 -2.52 -7.81 -10.86
N ARG A 539 -1.50 -7.17 -10.28
CA ARG A 539 -0.64 -7.79 -9.26
C ARG A 539 -1.37 -8.08 -7.96
N ILE A 540 -2.18 -7.14 -7.45
CA ILE A 540 -3.00 -7.36 -6.26
C ILE A 540 -3.93 -8.55 -6.51
N GLN A 541 -4.61 -8.60 -7.67
CA GLN A 541 -5.51 -9.69 -8.01
C GLN A 541 -4.78 -11.05 -8.13
N ALA A 542 -3.60 -11.07 -8.74
CA ALA A 542 -2.77 -12.27 -8.82
C ALA A 542 -2.37 -12.77 -7.41
N GLU A 543 -1.93 -11.87 -6.54
CA GLU A 543 -1.50 -12.20 -5.18
C GLU A 543 -2.69 -12.63 -4.30
N LEU A 544 -3.86 -12.00 -4.44
CA LEU A 544 -5.10 -12.40 -3.77
C LEU A 544 -5.50 -13.84 -4.11
N ASN A 545 -5.32 -14.24 -5.36
CA ASN A 545 -5.63 -15.59 -5.82
C ASN A 545 -4.61 -16.63 -5.33
N GLN A 546 -3.34 -16.25 -5.25
CA GLN A 546 -2.24 -17.16 -4.90
C GLN A 546 -2.00 -17.31 -3.39
N ASN A 547 -2.21 -16.24 -2.61
CA ASN A 547 -1.79 -16.17 -1.21
C ASN A 547 -2.98 -15.91 -0.27
N ALA A 548 -3.38 -16.95 0.47
CA ALA A 548 -4.51 -16.89 1.41
C ALA A 548 -4.29 -15.88 2.56
N VAL A 549 -3.06 -15.76 3.06
CA VAL A 549 -2.71 -14.82 4.13
C VAL A 549 -2.81 -13.37 3.62
N PHE A 550 -2.37 -13.12 2.39
CA PHE A 550 -2.51 -11.81 1.76
C PHE A 550 -3.99 -11.44 1.58
N ARG A 551 -4.83 -12.41 1.17
CA ARG A 551 -6.28 -12.24 1.06
C ARG A 551 -6.94 -11.89 2.39
N GLU A 552 -6.60 -12.60 3.45
CA GLU A 552 -7.11 -12.32 4.80
C GLU A 552 -6.74 -10.89 5.25
N ARG A 553 -5.47 -10.50 5.12
CA ARG A 553 -5.00 -9.15 5.45
C ARG A 553 -5.65 -8.06 4.60
N THR A 554 -5.91 -8.35 3.33
CA THR A 554 -6.62 -7.43 2.43
C THR A 554 -8.06 -7.21 2.89
N ASN A 555 -8.76 -8.28 3.27
CA ASN A 555 -10.12 -8.21 3.79
C ASN A 555 -10.18 -7.49 5.14
N GLU A 556 -9.20 -7.73 6.02
CA GLU A 556 -9.07 -6.99 7.29
C GLU A 556 -8.89 -5.49 7.02
N PHE A 557 -8.00 -5.12 6.10
CA PHE A 557 -7.79 -3.72 5.71
C PHE A 557 -9.05 -3.05 5.16
N LEU A 558 -9.81 -3.72 4.28
CA LEU A 558 -11.06 -3.16 3.75
C LEU A 558 -12.08 -2.93 4.87
N ARG A 559 -12.27 -3.91 5.75
CA ARG A 559 -13.18 -3.82 6.89
C ARG A 559 -12.77 -2.72 7.88
N ASP A 560 -11.48 -2.62 8.16
CA ASP A 560 -10.91 -1.59 9.01
C ASP A 560 -11.21 -0.20 8.41
N PHE A 561 -10.99 -0.03 7.10
CA PHE A 561 -11.28 1.23 6.42
C PHE A 561 -12.77 1.58 6.47
N ASP A 562 -13.66 0.63 6.25
CA ASP A 562 -15.12 0.82 6.37
C ASP A 562 -15.53 1.27 7.78
N THR A 563 -14.88 0.71 8.81
CA THR A 563 -15.12 1.06 10.21
C THR A 563 -14.76 2.52 10.51
N ILE A 564 -13.79 3.12 9.80
CA ILE A 564 -13.48 4.55 9.91
C ILE A 564 -14.50 5.41 9.15
N LEU A 565 -15.00 4.92 8.01
CA LEU A 565 -15.95 5.67 7.20
C LEU A 565 -17.35 5.72 7.84
N GLU A 566 -17.73 4.70 8.60
CA GLU A 566 -19.07 4.60 9.22
C GLU A 566 -19.39 5.79 10.15
N PRO A 567 -18.55 6.16 11.14
CA PRO A 567 -18.79 7.34 11.97
C PRO A 567 -18.84 8.64 11.16
N LEU A 568 -17.95 8.78 10.17
CA LEU A 568 -17.90 9.97 9.31
C LEU A 568 -19.18 10.13 8.49
N SER A 569 -19.83 9.02 8.10
CA SER A 569 -21.09 9.06 7.35
C SER A 569 -22.29 9.54 8.17
N ALA A 570 -22.24 9.37 9.50
CA ALA A 570 -23.30 9.74 10.41
C ALA A 570 -23.30 11.23 10.79
N GLU A 571 -22.16 11.93 10.63
CA GLU A 571 -22.04 13.35 10.96
C GLU A 571 -22.66 14.27 9.90
N ALA A 572 -23.28 15.37 10.34
CA ALA A 572 -23.81 16.39 9.44
C ALA A 572 -22.64 17.11 8.72
N GLY A 573 -22.48 16.82 7.41
CA GLY A 573 -21.29 17.23 6.63
C GLY A 573 -20.34 16.07 6.30
N GLY A 574 -20.66 14.86 6.76
CA GLY A 574 -19.89 13.64 6.55
C GLY A 574 -19.53 13.32 5.10
N ALA A 575 -20.40 13.69 4.15
CA ALA A 575 -20.16 13.47 2.72
C ALA A 575 -18.87 14.15 2.23
N ASP A 576 -18.58 15.38 2.69
CA ASP A 576 -17.38 16.13 2.29
C ASP A 576 -16.12 15.56 2.99
N ALA A 577 -16.27 15.12 4.24
CA ALA A 577 -15.20 14.45 4.99
C ALA A 577 -14.83 13.10 4.35
N ILE A 578 -15.82 12.29 3.97
CA ILE A 578 -15.63 11.03 3.26
C ILE A 578 -14.97 11.28 1.90
N GLN A 579 -15.41 12.28 1.14
CA GLN A 579 -14.79 12.62 -0.14
C GLN A 579 -13.32 13.04 0.03
N THR A 580 -13.03 13.85 1.05
CA THR A 580 -11.64 14.25 1.39
C THR A 580 -10.80 13.03 1.78
N TYR A 581 -11.37 12.08 2.53
CA TYR A 581 -10.65 10.87 2.93
C TYR A 581 -10.44 9.89 1.77
N LEU A 582 -11.42 9.72 0.89
CA LEU A 582 -11.34 8.88 -0.30
C LEU A 582 -10.38 9.44 -1.37
N THR A 583 -10.21 10.77 -1.43
CA THR A 583 -9.23 11.40 -2.33
C THR A 583 -7.79 11.36 -1.78
N SER A 584 -7.62 11.08 -0.49
CA SER A 584 -6.30 10.88 0.12
C SER A 584 -5.57 9.68 -0.51
N PRO A 585 -4.22 9.59 -0.38
CA PRO A 585 -3.48 8.41 -0.83
C PRO A 585 -3.97 7.10 -0.21
N LEU A 586 -4.41 7.09 1.05
CA LEU A 586 -4.95 5.85 1.63
C LEU A 586 -6.33 5.51 1.07
N GLY A 587 -7.19 6.51 0.85
CA GLY A 587 -8.50 6.33 0.23
C GLY A 587 -8.42 5.79 -1.20
N ARG A 588 -7.50 6.33 -2.00
CA ARG A 588 -7.23 5.82 -3.35
C ARG A 588 -6.69 4.39 -3.34
N LEU A 589 -5.84 4.05 -2.37
CA LEU A 589 -5.35 2.67 -2.20
C LEU A 589 -6.49 1.73 -1.78
N TYR A 590 -7.40 2.18 -0.92
CA TYR A 590 -8.61 1.45 -0.54
C TYR A 590 -9.51 1.15 -1.76
N MET A 591 -9.82 2.17 -2.56
CA MET A 591 -10.62 2.00 -3.79
C MET A 591 -9.97 1.02 -4.77
N LEU A 592 -8.65 1.14 -4.98
CA LEU A 592 -7.90 0.27 -5.88
C LEU A 592 -7.88 -1.18 -5.38
N THR A 593 -7.62 -1.37 -4.09
CA THR A 593 -7.54 -2.70 -3.47
C THR A 593 -8.90 -3.38 -3.46
N GLY A 594 -9.97 -2.66 -3.12
CA GLY A 594 -11.33 -3.22 -3.16
C GLY A 594 -11.80 -3.53 -4.58
N SER A 595 -11.44 -2.71 -5.58
CA SER A 595 -11.72 -3.02 -6.98
C SER A 595 -10.92 -4.23 -7.50
N ALA A 596 -9.71 -4.47 -7.00
CA ALA A 596 -8.94 -5.68 -7.30
C ALA A 596 -9.54 -6.93 -6.61
N ALA A 597 -10.12 -6.76 -5.42
CA ALA A 597 -10.74 -7.82 -4.63
C ALA A 597 -12.20 -8.14 -5.03
N GLY A 598 -12.81 -7.35 -5.93
CA GLY A 598 -14.22 -7.49 -6.29
C GLY A 598 -15.19 -6.99 -5.21
N HIS A 599 -14.75 -6.08 -4.34
CA HIS A 599 -15.55 -5.51 -3.25
C HIS A 599 -16.51 -4.40 -3.72
N PHE A 600 -16.20 -3.74 -4.84
CA PHE A 600 -16.97 -2.61 -5.39
C PHE A 600 -17.55 -2.85 -6.80
N ASP A 601 -17.59 -4.11 -7.26
CA ASP A 601 -18.09 -4.47 -8.59
C ASP A 601 -19.63 -4.38 -8.73
#